data_AF-A0A158S0W0-F1
#
_entry.id   AF-A0A158S0W0-F1
#
_cell.length_a   1.000
_cell.length_b   1.000
_cell.length_c   1.000
_cell.angle_alpha   90.00
_cell.angle_beta   90.00
_cell.angle_gamma   90.00
#
_symmetry.space_group_name_H-M   'P 1'
#
loop_
_entity.id
_entity.type
_entity.pdbx_description
1 polymer ?
#
loop_
_entity_poly.entity_id
_entity_poly.type
_entity_poly.pdbx_seq_one_letter_code
_entity_poly.pdbx_strand_id
1 'polypeptide(L)' 'MKYEKLLSPHELVERWCGTFCLGTLANWRSKGVGPTYMKLRGRVVYPLTKIEAWEAENTHP' A
#
# COMPACT_ATOMS: atom_id res chain seq x y z
N MET A 1 -7.76 -15.91 15.26
CA MET A 1 -6.55 -15.10 15.01
C MET A 1 -6.67 -14.52 13.61
N LYS A 2 -6.83 -13.20 13.46
CA LYS A 2 -6.93 -12.58 12.13
C LYS A 2 -5.52 -12.33 11.62
N TYR A 3 -5.08 -13.09 10.62
CA TYR A 3 -3.86 -12.77 9.89
C TYR A 3 -4.21 -11.69 8.89
N GLU A 4 -3.85 -10.44 9.22
CA GLU A 4 -4.00 -9.34 8.27
C GLU A 4 -2.97 -9.53 7.16
N LYS A 5 -3.43 -9.52 5.91
CA LYS A 5 -2.56 -9.72 4.76
C LYS A 5 -1.66 -8.49 4.62
N LEU A 6 -0.37 -8.68 4.83
CA LEU A 6 0.65 -7.65 4.64
C LEU A 6 1.19 -7.80 3.22
N LEU A 7 1.02 -6.77 2.41
CA LEU A 7 1.45 -6.73 1.02
C LEU A 7 2.77 -5.99 0.92
N SER A 8 3.73 -6.57 0.23
CA SER A 8 4.94 -5.86 -0.16
C SER A 8 4.58 -4.77 -1.20
N PRO A 9 5.42 -3.74 -1.39
CA PRO A 9 5.22 -2.75 -2.45
C PRO A 9 5.02 -3.40 -3.83
N HIS A 10 5.71 -4.52 -4.09
CA HIS A 10 5.59 -5.29 -5.33
C HIS A 10 4.19 -5.92 -5.47
N GLU A 11 3.75 -6.63 -4.44
CA GLU A 11 2.43 -7.27 -4.42
C GLU A 11 1.28 -6.24 -4.49
N LEU A 12 1.48 -5.05 -3.92
CA LEU A 12 0.51 -3.95 -4.01
C LEU A 12 0.39 -3.42 -5.45
N VAL A 13 1.52 -3.27 -6.16
CA VAL A 13 1.55 -2.88 -7.58
C VAL A 13 0.85 -3.94 -8.43
N GLU A 14 1.12 -5.22 -8.18
CA GLU A 14 0.48 -6.33 -8.89
C GLU A 14 -1.03 -6.39 -8.63
N ARG A 15 -1.46 -6.19 -7.38
CA ARG A 15 -2.88 -6.11 -7.00
C ARG A 15 -3.61 -5.00 -7.76
N TRP A 16 -2.99 -3.84 -7.89
CA TRP A 16 -3.53 -2.71 -8.66
C TRP A 16 -3.34 -2.87 -10.17
N CYS A 17 -3.01 -4.07 -10.66
CA CYS A 17 -2.80 -4.37 -12.07
C CYS A 17 -1.77 -3.42 -12.74
N GLY A 18 -0.77 -2.98 -11.97
CA GLY A 18 0.24 -2.02 -12.45
C GLY A 18 -0.24 -0.57 -12.56
N THR A 19 -1.42 -0.22 -12.05
CA THR A 19 -1.95 1.18 -12.06
C THR A 19 -0.95 2.15 -11.41
N PHE A 20 -0.28 1.70 -10.36
CA PHE A 20 0.78 2.45 -9.71
C PHE A 20 2.05 1.62 -9.72
N CYS A 21 3.19 2.25 -9.98
CA CYS A 21 4.51 1.59 -9.97
C CYS A 21 5.17 1.68 -8.60
N LEU A 22 6.21 0.85 -8.36
CA LEU A 22 7.04 0.93 -7.16
C LEU A 22 7.64 2.33 -6.94
N GLY A 23 8.02 3.02 -8.02
CA GLY A 23 8.50 4.40 -7.98
C GLY A 23 7.43 5.37 -7.48
N THR A 24 6.18 5.17 -7.88
CA THR A 24 5.04 5.95 -7.38
C THR A 24 4.86 5.71 -5.88
N LEU A 25 4.89 4.46 -5.42
CA LEU A 25 4.82 4.12 -4.00
C LEU A 25 6.00 4.69 -3.19
N ALA A 26 7.20 4.73 -3.75
CA ALA A 26 8.35 5.38 -3.12
C ALA A 26 8.16 6.90 -2.99
N ASN A 27 7.71 7.55 -4.06
CA ASN A 27 7.41 8.98 -4.07
C ASN A 27 6.28 9.34 -3.08
N TRP A 28 5.22 8.54 -3.04
CA TRP A 28 4.12 8.63 -2.08
C TRP A 28 4.59 8.54 -0.64
N ARG A 29 5.46 7.58 -0.31
CA ARG A 29 6.09 7.48 1.02
C ARG A 29 6.89 8.72 1.40
N SER A 30 7.67 9.30 0.48
CA SER A 30 8.41 10.54 0.74
C SER A 30 7.49 11.74 0.91
N LYS A 31 6.38 11.80 0.16
CA LYS A 31 5.40 12.90 0.21
C LYS A 31 4.41 12.76 1.36
N GLY A 32 4.37 11.61 2.05
CA GLY A 32 3.35 11.31 3.06
C GLY A 32 1.95 11.14 2.46
N VAL A 33 1.86 10.80 1.17
CA VAL A 33 0.60 10.60 0.42
C VAL A 33 0.44 9.11 0.16
N GLY A 34 -0.79 8.58 0.19
CA GLY A 34 -1.08 7.17 -0.13
C GLY A 34 -1.46 6.30 1.07
N PRO A 35 -1.59 4.97 0.87
CA PRO A 35 -1.97 4.05 1.93
C PRO A 35 -0.90 3.97 3.03
N THR A 36 -1.34 3.77 4.27
CA THR A 36 -0.43 3.66 5.41
C THR A 36 0.51 2.48 5.21
N TYR A 37 1.82 2.74 5.28
CA TYR A 37 2.84 1.72 5.24
C TYR A 37 3.34 1.41 6.65
N MET A 38 3.77 0.17 6.88
CA MET A 38 4.40 -0.27 8.10
C MET A 38 5.81 -0.79 7.78
N LYS A 39 6.77 -0.54 8.68
CA LYS A 39 8.11 -1.10 8.59
C LYS A 39 8.23 -2.27 9.53
N LEU A 40 8.41 -3.47 8.99
CA LEU A 40 8.57 -4.70 9.76
C LEU A 40 9.93 -5.31 9.46
N ARG A 41 10.82 -5.33 10.46
CA ARG A 41 12.22 -5.80 10.34
C ARG A 41 12.97 -5.22 9.13
N GLY A 42 12.83 -3.91 8.89
CA GLY A 42 13.49 -3.21 7.79
C GLY A 42 12.82 -3.34 6.42
N ARG A 43 11.72 -4.10 6.31
CA ARG A 43 10.93 -4.21 5.09
C ARG A 43 9.69 -3.31 5.18
N VAL A 44 9.42 -2.60 4.10
CA VAL A 44 8.17 -1.84 3.96
C VAL A 44 7.08 -2.81 3.54
N VAL A 45 5.98 -2.81 4.28
CA VAL A 45 4.78 -3.62 4.00
C VAL A 45 3.55 -2.73 4.14
N TYR A 46 2.49 -3.11 3.45
CA TYR A 46 1.21 -2.40 3.42
C TYR A 46 0.14 -3.35 3.95
N PRO A 47 -0.45 -3.06 5.12
CA PRO A 47 -1.57 -3.84 5.62
C PRO A 47 -2.77 -3.70 4.70
N LEU A 48 -3.41 -4.81 4.37
CA LEU A 48 -4.57 -4.84 3.49
C LEU A 48 -5.68 -3.88 3.98
N THR A 49 -5.96 -3.86 5.28
CA THR A 49 -6.97 -2.96 5.87
C THR A 49 -6.68 -1.49 5.61
N LYS A 50 -5.41 -1.09 5.60
CA LYS A 50 -4.97 0.28 5.35
C LYS A 50 -5.04 0.62 3.87
N ILE A 51 -4.77 -0.34 3.01
CA ILE A 51 -4.94 -0.19 1.56
C ILE A 51 -6.43 -0.01 1.25
N GLU A 52 -7.29 -0.89 1.76
CA GLU A 52 -8.75 -0.82 1.53
C GLU A 52 -9.37 0.47 2.07
N ALA A 53 -8.96 0.91 3.26
CA ALA A 53 -9.40 2.20 3.80
C ALA A 53 -8.98 3.36 2.89
N TRP A 54 -7.73 3.36 2.43
CA TRP A 54 -7.24 4.38 1.51
C TRP A 54 -7.95 4.32 0.14
N GLU A 55 -8.18 3.12 -0.40
CA GLU A 55 -8.92 2.89 -1.64
C GLU A 55 -10.35 3.42 -1.51
N ALA A 56 -11.02 3.19 -0.37
CA ALA A 56 -12.35 3.71 -0.10
C ALA A 56 -12.38 5.24 0.04
N GLU A 57 -11.32 5.85 0.59
CA GLU A 57 -11.19 7.30 0.70
C GLU A 57 -10.81 7.99 -0.62
N ASN A 58 -10.08 7.31 -1.52
CA ASN A 58 -9.52 7.90 -2.74
C ASN A 58 -10.21 7.45 -4.04
N THR A 59 -11.01 6.38 -4.01
CA THR A 59 -11.88 5.99 -5.13
C THR A 59 -13.19 6.75 -4.99
N HIS A 60 -13.18 8.00 -5.45
CA HIS A 60 -14.44 8.65 -5.80
C HIS A 60 -15.01 7.94 -7.03
N PRO A 61 -16.28 7.49 -7.01
CA PRO A 61 -16.95 6.91 -8.18
C PRO A 61 -17.10 7.92 -9.32
#